data_AF-A0AAW2AS22-F1
#
_entry.id   AF-A0AAW2AS22-F1
#
_cell.length_a   1.000
_cell.length_b   1.000
_cell.length_c   1.000
_cell.angle_alpha   90.00
_cell.angle_beta   90.00
_cell.angle_gamma   90.00
#
_symmetry.space_group_name_H-M   'P 1'
#
loop_
_entity.id
_entity.type
_entity.pdbx_description
1 polymer ?
#
loop_
_entity_poly.entity_id
_entity_poly.type
_entity_poly.pdbx_seq_one_letter_code
_entity_poly.pdbx_strand_id
1 'polypeptide(L)'
;MEEASQREKLNFQIAVVDQELSKTMGHITTRFNDNISYKGRPYREKMRWDRTEMLYWLQQERRVQSLEMFVEGRTALPVRLPPLSQSQENHQTLHKQPLSDCERNGRLLQHCKL
;
A
#
# COMPACT_ATOMS: atom_id res chain seq x y z
N MET A 1 11.15 -20.57 -4.67
CA MET A 1 10.70 -21.17 -3.39
C MET A 1 11.14 -20.32 -2.20
N GLU A 2 12.36 -19.80 -2.22
CA GLU A 2 12.93 -18.93 -1.17
C GLU A 2 12.16 -17.61 -0.97
N GLU A 3 11.82 -16.87 -2.04
CA GLU A 3 11.02 -15.64 -1.95
C GLU A 3 9.69 -15.84 -1.24
N ALA A 4 8.97 -16.94 -1.54
CA ALA A 4 7.68 -17.22 -0.94
C ALA A 4 7.77 -17.44 0.57
N SER A 5 8.82 -18.13 1.03
CA SER A 5 9.08 -18.35 2.46
C SER A 5 9.48 -17.05 3.17
N GLN A 6 10.33 -16.23 2.55
CA GLN A 6 10.70 -14.92 3.08
C GLN A 6 9.47 -14.00 3.20
N ARG A 7 8.61 -13.97 2.16
CA ARG A 7 7.36 -13.23 2.16
C ARG A 7 6.41 -13.71 3.26
N GLU A 8 6.30 -15.02 3.48
CA GLU A 8 5.46 -15.57 4.55
C GLU A 8 5.96 -15.16 5.93
N LYS A 9 7.28 -15.26 6.16
CA LYS A 9 7.92 -14.81 7.40
C LYS A 9 7.67 -13.33 7.69
N LEU A 10 7.84 -12.47 6.68
CA LEU A 10 7.59 -11.03 6.82
C LEU A 10 6.11 -10.74 7.07
N ASN A 11 5.20 -11.41 6.35
CA ASN A 11 3.76 -11.26 6.57
C ASN A 11 3.36 -11.66 8.00
N PHE A 12 3.96 -12.72 8.54
CA PHE A 12 3.71 -13.14 9.91
C PHE A 12 4.18 -12.08 10.92
N GLN A 13 5.40 -11.57 10.75
CA GLN A 13 5.94 -10.52 11.63
C GLN A 13 5.09 -9.24 11.59
N ILE A 14 4.67 -8.81 10.40
CA ILE A 14 3.78 -7.67 10.21
C ILE A 14 2.43 -7.92 10.89
N ALA A 15 1.86 -9.12 10.75
CA ALA A 15 0.56 -9.44 11.34
C ALA A 15 0.57 -9.39 12.89
N VAL A 16 1.67 -9.82 13.52
CA VAL A 16 1.82 -9.74 14.98
C VAL A 16 1.80 -8.28 15.44
N VAL A 17 2.60 -7.42 14.79
CA VAL A 17 2.65 -5.99 15.14
C VAL A 17 1.34 -5.27 14.83
N ASP A 18 0.71 -5.58 13.68
CA ASP A 18 -0.56 -4.98 13.28
C ASP A 18 -1.71 -5.35 14.22
N GLN A 19 -1.67 -6.54 14.82
CA GLN A 19 -2.65 -6.93 15.84
C GLN A 19 -2.53 -6.09 17.10
N GLU A 20 -1.32 -5.83 17.60
CA GLU A 20 -1.08 -4.99 18.77
C GLU A 20 -1.46 -3.53 18.50
N LEU A 21 -1.06 -3.00 17.35
CA LEU A 21 -1.42 -1.65 16.91
C LEU A 21 -2.94 -1.51 16.78
N SER A 22 -3.61 -2.47 16.15
CA SER A 22 -5.06 -2.44 15.95
C SER A 22 -5.86 -2.33 17.25
N LYS A 23 -5.39 -2.97 18.33
CA LYS A 23 -5.99 -2.85 19.68
C LYS A 23 -5.83 -1.44 20.22
N THR A 24 -4.61 -0.93 20.21
CA THR A 24 -4.28 0.43 20.69
C THR A 24 -5.05 1.50 19.93
N MET A 25 -5.08 1.38 18.59
CA MET A 25 -5.85 2.28 17.74
C MET A 25 -7.35 2.22 18.04
N GLY A 26 -7.88 1.03 18.32
CA GLY A 26 -9.27 0.84 18.74
C GLY A 26 -9.57 1.58 20.04
N HIS A 27 -8.66 1.51 21.03
CA HIS A 27 -8.83 2.22 22.30
C HIS A 27 -8.85 3.73 22.10
N ILE A 28 -7.96 4.27 21.26
CA ILE A 28 -7.89 5.70 20.96
C ILE A 28 -9.17 6.15 20.25
N THR A 29 -9.61 5.39 19.25
CA THR A 29 -10.84 5.71 18.50
C THR A 29 -12.05 5.74 19.43
N THR A 30 -12.20 4.76 20.31
CA THR A 30 -13.34 4.68 21.24
C THR A 30 -13.29 5.75 22.34
N ARG A 31 -12.10 6.10 22.83
CA ARG A 31 -11.95 7.05 23.95
C ARG A 31 -11.99 8.50 23.52
N PHE A 32 -11.39 8.83 22.38
CA PHE A 32 -11.20 10.21 21.93
C PHE A 32 -12.06 10.56 20.72
N ASN A 33 -12.75 9.58 20.13
CA ASN A 33 -13.50 9.76 18.87
C ASN A 33 -12.63 10.36 17.75
N ASP A 34 -11.33 10.02 17.77
CA ASP A 34 -10.30 10.50 16.85
C ASP A 34 -9.80 9.35 15.97
N ASN A 35 -9.34 9.67 14.76
CA ASN A 35 -8.83 8.72 13.79
C ASN A 35 -7.33 8.89 13.58
N ILE A 36 -6.58 7.81 13.81
CA ILE A 36 -5.13 7.80 13.66
C ILE A 36 -4.78 7.80 12.17
N SER A 37 -4.11 8.86 11.75
CA SER A 37 -3.67 9.04 10.38
C SER A 37 -2.15 9.07 10.25
N TYR A 38 -1.65 8.60 9.12
CA TYR A 38 -0.27 8.72 8.67
C TYR A 38 -0.25 9.59 7.41
N LYS A 39 0.44 10.74 7.47
CA LYS A 39 0.49 11.72 6.36
C LYS A 39 -0.91 12.06 5.80
N GLY A 40 -1.89 12.26 6.68
CA GLY A 40 -3.26 12.62 6.30
C GLY A 40 -4.14 11.47 5.79
N ARG A 41 -3.66 10.22 5.83
CA ARG A 41 -4.45 9.03 5.45
C ARG A 41 -4.71 8.13 6.66
N PRO A 42 -5.91 7.56 6.84
CA PRO A 42 -6.17 6.62 7.92
C PRO A 42 -5.15 5.47 7.90
N TYR A 43 -4.52 5.19 9.04
CA TYR A 43 -3.42 4.22 9.10
C TYR A 43 -3.84 2.83 8.61
N ARG A 44 -5.02 2.34 9.01
CA ARG A 44 -5.55 1.04 8.58
C ARG A 44 -5.70 0.93 7.06
N GLU A 45 -6.17 2.00 6.43
CA GLU A 45 -6.32 2.05 4.99
C GLU A 45 -4.94 2.07 4.32
N LYS A 46 -4.02 2.90 4.81
CA LYS A 46 -2.64 3.00 4.30
C LYS A 46 -1.93 1.64 4.34
N MET A 47 -1.98 0.92 5.46
CA MET A 47 -1.34 -0.39 5.59
C MET A 47 -1.93 -1.44 4.65
N ARG A 48 -3.26 -1.43 4.45
CA ARG A 48 -3.92 -2.33 3.50
C ARG A 48 -3.44 -2.08 2.07
N TRP A 49 -3.39 -0.81 1.67
CA TRP A 49 -2.92 -0.42 0.34
C TRP A 49 -1.45 -0.79 0.11
N ASP A 50 -0.57 -0.47 1.06
CA ASP A 50 0.87 -0.76 0.94
C ASP A 50 1.13 -2.26 0.78
N ARG A 51 0.35 -3.10 1.48
CA ARG A 51 0.42 -4.56 1.32
C ARG A 51 -0.03 -5.02 -0.06
N THR A 52 -1.15 -4.48 -0.56
CA THR A 52 -1.65 -4.80 -1.91
C THR A 52 -0.67 -4.35 -2.98
N GLU A 53 -0.10 -3.16 -2.84
CA GLU A 53 0.87 -2.58 -3.75
C GLU A 53 2.17 -3.41 -3.78
N MET A 54 2.70 -3.80 -2.62
CA MET A 54 3.86 -4.69 -2.54
C MET A 54 3.61 -6.02 -3.28
N LEU A 55 2.45 -6.66 -3.07
CA LEU A 55 2.12 -7.92 -3.75
C LEU A 55 1.95 -7.74 -5.26
N TYR A 56 1.40 -6.60 -5.67
CA TYR A 56 1.28 -6.22 -7.07
C TYR A 56 2.66 -6.05 -7.71
N TRP A 57 3.58 -5.33 -7.07
CA TRP A 57 4.94 -5.14 -7.60
C TRP A 57 5.67 -6.46 -7.80
N LEU A 58 5.60 -7.37 -6.83
CA LEU A 58 6.16 -8.73 -6.95
C LEU A 58 5.56 -9.52 -8.12
N GLN A 59 4.26 -9.36 -8.36
CA GLN A 59 3.61 -10.01 -9.49
C GLN A 59 4.04 -9.41 -10.83
N GLN A 60 4.19 -8.09 -10.88
CA GLN A 60 4.61 -7.39 -12.08
C GLN A 60 6.07 -7.71 -12.44
N GLU A 61 6.94 -7.82 -11.45
CA GLU A 61 8.33 -8.27 -11.63
C GLU A 61 8.40 -9.66 -12.25
N ARG A 62 7.66 -10.64 -11.71
CA ARG A 62 7.60 -12.01 -12.27
C ARG A 62 7.12 -12.04 -13.72
N ARG A 63 6.23 -11.11 -14.11
CA ARG A 63 5.80 -11.00 -15.51
C ARG A 63 6.89 -10.45 -16.40
N VAL A 64 7.57 -9.39 -15.98
CA VAL A 64 8.68 -8.81 -16.74
C VAL A 64 9.74 -9.87 -16.99
N GLN A 65 10.16 -10.60 -15.95
CA GLN A 65 11.10 -11.72 -16.08
C GLN A 65 10.62 -12.80 -17.05
N SER A 66 9.33 -13.16 -16.99
CA SER A 66 8.75 -14.16 -17.90
C SER A 66 8.76 -13.69 -19.37
N LEU A 67 8.49 -12.40 -19.59
CA LEU A 67 8.49 -11.80 -20.92
C LEU A 67 9.90 -11.64 -21.48
N GLU A 68 10.87 -11.23 -20.65
CA GLU A 68 12.28 -11.14 -21.01
C GLU A 68 12.82 -12.49 -21.47
N MET A 69 12.58 -13.55 -20.68
CA MET A 69 13.00 -14.91 -21.04
C MET A 69 12.37 -15.43 -22.35
N PHE A 70 11.15 -14.97 -22.67
CA PHE A 70 10.49 -15.28 -23.94
C PHE A 70 11.12 -14.52 -25.12
N VAL A 71 11.36 -13.21 -24.97
CA VAL A 71 11.99 -12.37 -26.00
C VAL A 71 13.41 -12.85 -26.31
N GLU A 72 14.15 -13.29 -25.29
CA GLU A 72 15.50 -13.86 -25.43
C GLU A 72 15.50 -15.27 -26.04
N GLY A 73 14.33 -15.84 -26.34
CA GLY A 73 14.19 -17.19 -26.90
C GLY A 73 14.61 -18.32 -25.95
N ARG A 74 14.82 -18.01 -24.66
CA ARG A 74 15.29 -18.97 -23.65
C ARG A 74 14.17 -19.90 -23.17
N THR A 75 12.92 -19.45 -23.24
CA THR A 75 11.73 -20.23 -22.85
C THR A 75 10.52 -19.89 -23.72
N ALA A 76 9.63 -20.86 -23.97
CA ALA A 76 8.32 -20.57 -24.57
C ALA A 76 7.47 -19.71 -23.62
N LEU A 77 6.57 -18.89 -24.19
CA LEU A 77 5.63 -18.06 -23.43
C LEU A 77 4.82 -18.97 -22.49
N PRO A 78 4.80 -18.70 -21.16
CA PRO A 78 3.99 -19.50 -20.24
C PRO A 78 2.52 -19.51 -20.69
N VAL A 79 1.89 -20.70 -20.70
CA VAL A 79 0.47 -20.90 -21.10
C VAL A 79 -0.48 -19.99 -20.33
N ARG A 80 -0.09 -19.58 -19.12
CA ARG A 80 -0.72 -18.48 -18.39
C ARG A 80 0.33 -17.60 -17.71
N LEU A 81 0.32 -16.33 -18.08
CA LEU A 81 0.91 -15.29 -17.25
C LEU A 81 0.13 -15.20 -15.92
N PRO A 82 0.78 -14.83 -14.80
CA PRO A 82 0.08 -14.55 -13.55
C PRO A 82 -1.13 -13.64 -13.83
N PRO A 83 -2.32 -13.89 -13.25
CA PRO A 83 -3.54 -13.13 -13.56
C PRO A 83 -3.36 -11.64 -13.26
N LEU A 84 -3.88 -10.74 -14.11
CA LEU A 84 -4.04 -9.33 -13.70
C LEU A 84 -5.05 -9.37 -12.56
N SER A 85 -4.62 -9.13 -11.32
CA SER A 85 -5.56 -8.88 -10.25
C SER A 85 -6.51 -7.78 -10.75
N GLN A 86 -7.81 -8.05 -10.76
CA GLN A 86 -8.86 -7.12 -11.20
C GLN A 86 -9.02 -5.91 -10.25
N SER A 87 -7.93 -5.47 -9.62
CA SER A 87 -7.88 -4.31 -8.73
C SER A 87 -7.75 -2.99 -9.49
N GLN A 88 -7.78 -3.03 -10.84
CA GLN A 88 -7.51 -1.86 -11.70
C GLN A 88 -8.53 -0.72 -11.57
N GLU A 89 -9.68 -0.91 -10.91
CA GLU A 89 -10.65 0.18 -10.74
C GLU A 89 -10.26 1.19 -9.63
N ASN A 90 -9.32 0.88 -8.74
CA ASN A 90 -9.04 1.76 -7.59
C ASN A 90 -7.73 2.56 -7.70
N HIS A 91 -6.88 2.32 -8.71
CA HIS A 91 -5.61 3.04 -8.88
C HIS A 91 -5.80 4.46 -9.47
N GLN A 92 -6.96 4.76 -10.08
CA GLN A 92 -7.18 6.05 -10.75
C GLN A 92 -7.62 7.19 -9.81
N THR A 93 -8.10 6.88 -8.60
CA THR A 93 -8.64 7.90 -7.69
C THR A 93 -7.64 8.47 -6.69
N LEU A 94 -6.45 7.89 -6.53
CA LEU A 94 -5.52 8.31 -5.48
C LEU A 94 -4.34 9.20 -5.92
N HIS A 95 -4.12 9.37 -7.22
CA HIS A 95 -3.08 10.27 -7.74
C HIS A 95 -3.54 11.73 -7.90
N LYS A 96 -4.78 12.05 -7.49
CA LYS A 96 -5.28 13.42 -7.37
C LYS A 96 -5.60 13.72 -5.90
N GLN A 97 -4.57 13.89 -5.07
CA GLN A 97 -4.75 14.75 -3.90
C GLN A 97 -4.11 16.09 -4.22
N PRO A 98 -4.88 17.19 -4.29
CA PRO A 98 -4.31 18.52 -4.24
C PRO A 98 -3.55 18.66 -2.92
N LEU A 99 -2.36 19.28 -2.99
CA LEU A 99 -1.69 19.80 -1.81
C LEU A 99 -2.66 20.71 -1.05
N SER A 100 -2.82 20.41 0.24
CA SER A 100 -3.13 21.33 1.34
C SER A 100 -3.95 22.58 1.03
N ASP A 101 -5.20 22.59 1.48
CA ASP A 101 -5.84 23.83 1.95
C ASP A 101 -6.23 23.65 3.41
N CYS A 102 -5.43 24.22 4.30
CA CYS A 102 -5.83 24.48 5.67
C CYS A 102 -6.84 25.63 5.67
N GLU A 103 -8.13 25.33 5.55
CA GLU A 103 -9.19 26.30 5.85
C GLU A 103 -9.82 25.97 7.19
N ARG A 104 -9.30 26.60 8.25
CA ARG A 104 -10.04 26.79 9.50
C ARG A 104 -10.20 28.29 9.70
N ASN A 105 -11.40 28.78 9.38
CA ASN A 105 -11.97 30.04 9.86
C ASN A 105 -11.09 31.29 9.67
N GLY A 106 -10.94 31.73 8.42
CA GLY A 106 -10.98 33.16 8.09
C GLY A 106 -9.99 34.12 8.75
N ARG A 107 -8.77 33.70 9.10
CA ARG A 107 -7.67 34.65 9.39
C ARG A 107 -6.35 34.16 8.79
N LEU A 108 -5.83 34.92 7.81
CA LEU A 108 -4.44 34.84 7.38
C LEU A 108 -3.54 35.17 8.57
N LEU A 109 -2.71 34.22 8.99
CA LEU A 109 -1.46 34.53 9.66
C LEU A 109 -0.34 34.05 8.74
N GLN A 110 0.24 35.04 8.06
CA GLN A 110 1.50 34.93 7.35
C GLN A 110 2.58 34.44 8.32
N HIS A 111 3.50 33.63 7.79
CA HIS A 111 4.75 33.14 8.39
C HIS A 111 4.72 31.78 9.10
N CYS A 112 5.10 30.75 8.34
CA CYS A 112 6.06 29.76 8.83
C CYS A 112 7.24 29.74 7.85
N LYS A 113 8.39 30.28 8.28
CA LYS A 113 9.69 29.91 7.69
C LYS A 113 10.11 28.57 8.32
N LEU A 114 10.83 27.79 7.51
CA LEU A 114 11.41 26.45 7.72
C LEU A 114 11.85 26.13 9.15
#